data_AF-A0A7Y9NJ13-F1
#
_entry.id   AF-A0A7Y9NJ13-F1
#
_cell.length_a   1.000
_cell.length_b   1.000
_cell.length_c   1.000
_cell.angle_alpha   90.00
_cell.angle_beta   90.00
_cell.angle_gamma   90.00
#
_symmetry.space_group_name_H-M   'P 1'
#
loop_
_entity.id
_entity.type
_entity.pdbx_description
1 polymer ?
#
loop_
_entity_poly.entity_id
_entity_poly.type
_entity_poly.pdbx_seq_one_letter_code
_entity_poly.pdbx_strand_id
1 'polypeptide(L)'
;MNEAKVSSQGTNVEKIPEEISVEMRRIAHDLSNALEIIVQTSYLLSTAELKEPASEWLRMLDGGVEKAMNLNQSLRKYIKEHTSN
;
A
#
# COMPACT_ATOMS: atom_id res chain seq x y z
N MET A 1 -18.46 49.56 -12.20
CA MET A 1 -18.24 48.10 -12.20
C MET A 1 -16.74 47.88 -12.36
N ASN A 2 -16.03 47.59 -11.27
CA ASN A 2 -14.61 47.23 -11.31
C ASN A 2 -14.45 45.79 -10.85
N GLU A 3 -13.57 45.10 -11.55
CA GLU A 3 -13.47 43.64 -11.68
C GLU A 3 -13.18 42.94 -10.35
N ALA A 4 -13.92 41.86 -10.12
CA ALA A 4 -13.66 40.94 -9.03
C ALA A 4 -12.30 40.28 -9.26
N LYS A 5 -11.36 40.56 -8.35
CA LYS A 5 -10.07 39.89 -8.24
C LYS A 5 -10.33 38.42 -7.91
N VAL A 6 -10.38 37.57 -8.92
CA VAL A 6 -10.40 36.11 -8.77
C VAL A 6 -9.05 35.71 -8.17
N SER A 7 -8.99 35.65 -6.85
CA SER A 7 -7.88 35.02 -6.16
C SER A 7 -7.91 33.54 -6.50
N SER A 8 -6.98 33.10 -7.33
CA SER A 8 -6.64 31.70 -7.51
C SER A 8 -6.13 31.17 -6.18
N GLN A 9 -7.05 30.66 -5.34
CA GLN A 9 -6.69 29.75 -4.28
C GLN A 9 -6.14 28.49 -4.97
N GLY A 10 -4.84 28.50 -5.24
CA GLY A 10 -4.10 27.27 -5.49
C GLY A 10 -4.38 26.36 -4.30
N THR A 11 -4.93 25.20 -4.58
CA THR A 11 -5.11 24.12 -3.60
C THR A 11 -3.74 23.85 -3.00
N ASN A 12 -3.48 24.41 -1.83
CA ASN A 12 -2.31 24.10 -1.04
C ASN A 12 -2.55 22.70 -0.49
N VAL A 13 -2.21 21.69 -1.30
CA VAL A 13 -2.26 20.29 -0.88
C VAL A 13 -1.29 20.20 0.29
N GLU A 14 -1.82 20.05 1.49
CA GLU A 14 -1.04 19.95 2.71
C GLU A 14 -0.09 18.77 2.56
N LYS A 15 1.20 19.07 2.41
CA LYS A 15 2.23 18.07 2.18
C LYS A 15 2.55 17.37 3.49
N ILE A 16 2.80 16.06 3.43
CA ILE A 16 3.28 15.27 4.55
C ILE A 16 4.64 15.85 4.98
N PRO A 17 4.83 16.21 6.27
CA PRO A 17 6.12 16.63 6.80
C PRO A 17 7.18 15.55 6.62
N GLU A 18 8.43 15.95 6.35
CA GLU A 18 9.47 15.00 5.95
C GLU A 18 9.80 13.96 7.03
N GLU A 19 9.82 14.35 8.31
CA GLU A 19 10.06 13.40 9.41
C GLU A 19 8.98 12.30 9.46
N ILE A 20 7.71 12.68 9.23
CA ILE A 20 6.59 11.75 9.20
C ILE A 20 6.70 10.86 7.95
N SER A 21 7.09 11.43 6.82
CA SER A 21 7.24 10.71 5.54
C SER A 21 8.30 9.60 5.62
N VAL A 22 9.41 9.84 6.33
CA VAL A 22 10.47 8.85 6.57
C VAL A 22 9.91 7.65 7.34
N GLU A 23 9.21 7.89 8.44
CA GLU A 23 8.66 6.81 9.26
C GLU A 23 7.56 6.02 8.52
N MET A 24 6.70 6.72 7.77
CA MET A 24 5.70 6.05 6.91
C MET A 24 6.36 5.16 5.85
N ARG A 25 7.45 5.61 5.22
CA ARG A 25 8.21 4.79 4.26
C ARG A 25 8.84 3.58 4.93
N ARG A 26 9.35 3.71 6.16
CA ARG A 26 9.90 2.61 6.96
C ARG A 26 8.83 1.57 7.27
N ILE A 27 7.67 1.98 7.77
CA ILE A 27 6.56 1.07 8.08
C ILE A 27 6.04 0.37 6.81
N ALA A 28 5.87 1.11 5.70
CA ALA A 28 5.43 0.52 4.43
C ALA A 28 6.46 -0.48 3.86
N HIS A 29 7.75 -0.26 4.13
CA HIS A 29 8.84 -1.20 3.87
C HIS A 29 8.72 -2.47 4.70
N ASP A 30 8.58 -2.34 6.01
CA ASP A 30 8.45 -3.51 6.89
C ASP A 30 7.19 -4.32 6.55
N LEU A 31 6.10 -3.64 6.17
CA LEU A 31 4.89 -4.29 5.68
C LEU A 31 5.13 -5.07 4.37
N SER A 32 5.93 -4.55 3.43
CA SER A 32 6.31 -5.32 2.23
C SER A 32 7.08 -6.59 2.60
N ASN A 33 8.00 -6.52 3.55
CA ASN A 33 8.78 -7.68 3.97
C ASN A 33 7.88 -8.75 4.61
N ALA A 34 6.93 -8.33 5.45
CA ALA A 34 5.95 -9.24 6.03
C ALA A 34 5.07 -9.89 4.94
N LEU A 35 4.58 -9.11 3.98
CA LEU A 35 3.76 -9.63 2.88
C LEU A 35 4.55 -10.58 1.97
N GLU A 36 5.83 -10.30 1.72
CA GLU A 36 6.70 -11.18 0.94
C GLU A 36 6.81 -12.57 1.58
N ILE A 37 7.04 -12.63 2.90
CA ILE A 37 7.08 -13.91 3.64
C ILE A 37 5.76 -14.67 3.47
N ILE A 38 4.62 -13.98 3.54
CA ILE A 38 3.31 -14.62 3.39
C ILE A 38 3.11 -15.11 1.95
N VAL A 39 3.47 -14.33 0.93
CA VAL A 39 3.42 -14.75 -0.49
C VAL A 39 4.27 -16.00 -0.71
N GLN A 40 5.51 -16.00 -0.22
CA GLN A 40 6.41 -17.14 -0.35
C GLN A 40 5.86 -18.38 0.36
N THR A 41 5.29 -18.20 1.55
CA THR A 41 4.65 -19.30 2.30
C THR A 41 3.44 -19.85 1.55
N SER A 42 2.60 -18.99 0.99
CA SER A 42 1.44 -19.37 0.20
C SER A 42 1.85 -20.14 -1.05
N TYR A 43 2.90 -19.68 -1.74
CA TYR A 43 3.49 -20.39 -2.87
C TYR A 43 3.98 -21.78 -2.47
N LEU A 44 4.73 -21.92 -1.37
CA LEU A 44 5.19 -23.23 -0.91
C LEU A 44 4.01 -24.17 -0.58
N LEU A 45 2.96 -23.65 0.08
CA LEU A 45 1.74 -24.42 0.35
C LEU A 45 1.02 -24.87 -0.93
N SER A 46 1.04 -24.06 -1.99
CA SER A 46 0.47 -24.43 -3.29
C SER A 46 1.17 -25.63 -3.96
N THR A 47 2.41 -25.92 -3.56
CA THR A 47 3.17 -27.10 -4.04
C THR A 47 2.90 -28.37 -3.23
N ALA A 48 2.24 -28.25 -2.08
CA ALA A 48 1.86 -29.39 -1.24
C ALA A 48 0.53 -30.00 -1.71
N GLU A 49 0.34 -31.30 -1.49
CA GLU A 49 -0.96 -31.94 -1.72
C GLU A 49 -1.94 -31.52 -0.62
N LEU A 50 -2.81 -30.56 -0.93
CA LEU A 50 -3.86 -30.09 -0.04
C LEU A 50 -5.21 -30.70 -0.44
N LYS A 51 -5.86 -31.36 0.52
CA LYS A 51 -7.24 -31.84 0.35
C LYS A 51 -8.21 -30.75 0.77
N GLU A 52 -9.41 -30.80 0.20
CA GLU A 52 -10.52 -29.97 0.70
C GLU A 52 -10.73 -30.19 2.21
N PRO A 53 -10.97 -29.13 3.01
CA PRO A 53 -11.17 -27.73 2.61
C PRO A 53 -9.90 -26.87 2.57
N ALA A 54 -8.71 -27.45 2.80
CA ALA A 54 -7.47 -26.68 2.93
C ALA A 54 -7.06 -25.97 1.63
N SER A 55 -7.36 -26.56 0.47
CA SER A 55 -7.20 -25.94 -0.85
C SER A 55 -8.02 -24.66 -1.00
N GLU A 56 -9.26 -24.63 -0.50
CA GLU A 56 -10.08 -23.41 -0.53
C GLU A 56 -9.51 -22.31 0.37
N TRP A 57 -9.02 -22.67 1.57
CA TRP A 57 -8.37 -21.71 2.45
C TRP A 57 -7.09 -21.13 1.85
N LEU A 58 -6.31 -21.94 1.13
CA LEU A 58 -5.15 -21.44 0.39
C LEU A 58 -5.56 -20.41 -0.67
N ARG A 59 -6.62 -20.68 -1.43
CA ARG A 59 -7.16 -19.71 -2.41
C ARG A 59 -7.62 -18.41 -1.75
N MET A 60 -8.24 -18.49 -0.58
CA MET A 60 -8.63 -17.31 0.20
C MET A 60 -7.40 -16.53 0.71
N LEU A 61 -6.35 -17.24 1.16
CA LEU A 61 -5.08 -16.65 1.58
C LEU A 61 -4.42 -15.90 0.41
N ASP A 62 -4.26 -16.56 -0.73
CA ASP A 62 -3.65 -15.98 -1.94
C ASP A 62 -4.35 -14.67 -2.33
N GLY A 63 -5.69 -14.69 -2.43
CA GLY A 63 -6.48 -13.50 -2.79
C GLY A 63 -6.37 -12.38 -1.75
N GLY A 64 -6.33 -12.72 -0.46
CA GLY A 64 -6.16 -11.75 0.63
C GLY A 64 -4.79 -11.06 0.58
N VAL A 65 -3.74 -11.84 0.32
CA VAL A 65 -2.36 -11.36 0.26
C VAL A 65 -2.14 -10.49 -0.98
N GLU A 66 -2.67 -10.88 -2.13
CA GLU A 66 -2.61 -10.07 -3.35
C GLU A 66 -3.29 -8.70 -3.13
N LYS A 67 -4.47 -8.69 -2.51
CA LYS A 67 -5.17 -7.45 -2.16
C LYS A 67 -4.32 -6.58 -1.21
N ALA A 68 -3.70 -7.17 -0.20
CA ALA A 68 -2.85 -6.44 0.74
C ALA A 68 -1.59 -5.86 0.06
N MET A 69 -0.98 -6.60 -0.88
CA MET A 69 0.14 -6.12 -1.70
C MET A 69 -0.25 -4.89 -2.53
N ASN A 70 -1.40 -4.95 -3.21
CA ASN A 70 -1.92 -3.83 -4.00
C ASN A 70 -2.21 -2.58 -3.13
N LEU A 71 -2.77 -2.78 -1.93
CA LEU A 71 -2.99 -1.69 -0.97
C LEU A 71 -1.66 -1.09 -0.50
N ASN A 72 -0.65 -1.90 -0.18
CA ASN A 72 0.65 -1.39 0.26
C ASN A 72 1.38 -0.62 -0.86
N GLN A 73 1.28 -1.08 -2.12
CA GLN A 73 1.79 -0.32 -3.26
C GLN A 73 1.09 1.04 -3.41
N SER A 74 -0.23 1.06 -3.25
CA SER A 74 -1.03 2.29 -3.28
C SER A 74 -0.65 3.24 -2.15
N LEU A 75 -0.42 2.72 -0.94
CA LEU A 75 0.06 3.49 0.21
C LEU A 75 1.43 4.13 -0.07
N ARG A 76 2.39 3.35 -0.59
CA ARG A 76 3.72 3.86 -0.95
C ARG A 76 3.65 4.95 -2.02
N LYS A 77 2.81 4.76 -3.02
CA LYS A 77 2.56 5.77 -4.06
C LYS A 77 1.98 7.04 -3.45
N TYR A 78 0.97 6.92 -2.59
CA TYR A 78 0.35 8.05 -1.90
C TYR A 78 1.38 8.84 -1.08
N ILE A 79 2.19 8.16 -0.27
CA ILE A 79 3.26 8.80 0.52
C ILE A 79 4.21 9.56 -0.40
N LYS A 80 4.66 8.94 -1.50
CA LYS A 80 5.58 9.57 -2.46
C LYS A 80 4.97 10.80 -3.13
N GLU A 81 3.70 10.76 -3.51
CA GLU A 81 3.02 11.87 -4.19
C GLU A 81 2.76 13.07 -3.28
N HIS A 82 2.67 12.85 -1.96
CA HIS A 82 2.30 13.86 -0.98
C HIS A 82 3.45 14.31 -0.06
N THR A 83 4.69 13.88 -0.33
CA THR A 83 5.88 14.31 0.41
C THR A 83 6.66 15.35 -0.39
N SER A 84 7.25 16.35 0.28
CA SER A 84 8.21 17.27 -0.36
C SER A 84 9.53 16.54 -0.55
N ASN A 85 9.91 16.23 -1.80
CA ASN A 85 11.22 15.65 -2.17
C ASN A 85 12.41 16.30 -1.45
#